data_AF-A0A1I8HH35-F1
#
_entry.id   AF-A0A1I8HH35-F1
#
_cell.length_a   1.000
_cell.length_b   1.000
_cell.length_c   1.000
_cell.angle_alpha   90.00
_cell.angle_beta   90.00
_cell.angle_gamma   90.00
#
_symmetry.space_group_name_H-M   'P 1'
#
loop_
_entity.id
_entity.type
_entity.pdbx_description
1 polymer ?
#
loop_
_entity_poly.entity_id
_entity_poly.type
_entity_poly.pdbx_seq_one_letter_code
_entity_poly.pdbx_strand_id
1 'polypeptide(L)'
;FVFDKSEFIDTFPSELNYVCDSGKEVLVTTLVQSQLIGVLIGAWMSGILSDRFGRKPVLIGSMLIMGLSGLASSVSSDPYSFWVLRFLVGVGCSSTFTTSFVVGVEFIGPQARIHAGIVIEYAYAFGLILLVGIAYLLRYWRWLNIAVSALSLFSILLIWLLVESPRWLISRGRLAEAEALIRKAAKVNGVELPTDLELRPPSENVSKTPDSESADDSDRSSPT
;
A
#
# COMPACT_ATOMS: atom_id res chain seq x y z
N PHE A 1 -32.67 -27.47 -7.31
CA PHE A 1 -32.48 -26.16 -7.98
C PHE A 1 -31.36 -26.31 -9.01
N VAL A 2 -31.41 -25.57 -10.11
CA VAL A 2 -30.35 -25.54 -11.13
C VAL A 2 -29.82 -24.11 -11.16
N PHE A 3 -28.50 -23.94 -11.04
CA PHE A 3 -27.88 -22.62 -11.11
C PHE A 3 -27.81 -22.15 -12.57
N ASP A 4 -28.07 -20.86 -12.80
CA ASP A 4 -27.79 -20.23 -14.09
C ASP A 4 -26.27 -20.15 -14.30
N LYS A 5 -25.82 -20.52 -15.50
CA LYS A 5 -24.40 -20.61 -15.90
C LYS A 5 -24.04 -19.67 -17.05
N SER A 6 -24.92 -18.73 -17.39
CA SER A 6 -24.73 -17.74 -18.45
C SER A 6 -23.47 -16.88 -18.21
N GLU A 7 -23.31 -16.36 -16.98
CA GLU A 7 -22.22 -15.47 -16.56
C GLU A 7 -21.02 -16.24 -15.98
N PHE A 8 -21.24 -17.07 -14.95
CA PHE A 8 -20.22 -17.89 -14.31
C PHE A 8 -20.61 -19.36 -14.35
N ILE A 9 -19.65 -20.24 -14.67
CA ILE A 9 -19.90 -21.68 -14.71
C ILE A 9 -20.01 -22.24 -13.29
N ASP A 10 -19.17 -21.72 -12.40
CA ASP A 10 -19.18 -22.06 -10.98
C ASP A 10 -18.62 -20.92 -10.12
N THR A 11 -19.17 -20.80 -8.92
CA THR A 11 -18.87 -19.83 -7.87
C THR A 11 -18.79 -20.55 -6.52
N PHE A 12 -18.08 -19.97 -5.55
CA PHE A 12 -18.00 -20.55 -4.20
C PHE A 12 -19.36 -20.98 -3.60
N PRO A 13 -20.42 -20.13 -3.61
CA PRO A 13 -21.72 -20.53 -3.05
C PRO A 13 -22.47 -21.56 -3.90
N SER A 14 -22.27 -21.61 -5.23
CA SER A 14 -22.88 -22.63 -6.09
C SER A 14 -22.21 -24.00 -5.93
N GLU A 15 -20.89 -24.04 -5.74
CA GLU A 15 -20.14 -25.28 -5.53
C GLU A 15 -20.57 -25.99 -4.24
N LEU A 16 -20.78 -25.23 -3.17
CA LEU A 16 -21.18 -25.75 -1.85
C LEU A 16 -22.69 -25.82 -1.63
N ASN A 17 -23.51 -25.40 -2.61
CA ASN A 17 -24.97 -25.36 -2.53
C ASN A 17 -25.51 -24.54 -1.34
N TYR A 18 -24.91 -23.38 -1.05
CA TYR A 18 -25.21 -22.55 0.12
C TYR A 18 -26.31 -21.49 -0.10
N VAL A 19 -27.07 -21.58 -1.19
CA VAL A 19 -27.96 -20.49 -1.66
C VAL A 19 -29.43 -20.64 -1.22
N CYS A 20 -29.90 -21.83 -0.83
CA CYS A 20 -31.32 -22.06 -0.55
C CYS A 20 -31.64 -22.40 0.91
N ASP A 21 -30.62 -22.39 1.77
CA ASP A 21 -30.72 -22.81 3.16
C ASP A 21 -30.36 -21.60 4.01
N SER A 22 -31.34 -21.01 4.71
CA SER A 22 -31.20 -19.70 5.36
C SER A 22 -30.04 -19.65 6.36
N GLY A 23 -29.66 -20.79 6.94
CA GLY A 23 -28.47 -20.91 7.80
C GLY A 23 -27.13 -20.89 7.06
N LYS A 24 -27.10 -21.34 5.80
CA LYS A 24 -25.88 -21.39 4.96
C LYS A 24 -25.67 -20.11 4.15
N GLU A 25 -26.73 -19.36 3.86
CA GLU A 25 -26.61 -18.02 3.28
C GLU A 25 -25.84 -17.06 4.20
N VAL A 26 -26.03 -17.19 5.52
CA VAL A 26 -25.26 -16.44 6.54
C VAL A 26 -23.76 -16.75 6.45
N LEU A 27 -23.37 -17.97 6.06
CA LEU A 27 -21.95 -18.32 5.88
C LEU A 27 -21.33 -17.57 4.69
N VAL A 28 -22.11 -17.38 3.61
CA VAL A 28 -21.66 -16.67 2.41
C VAL A 28 -21.58 -15.16 2.64
N THR A 29 -22.51 -14.57 3.40
CA THR A 29 -22.42 -13.15 3.75
C THR A 29 -21.27 -12.88 4.71
N THR A 30 -21.05 -13.76 5.70
CA THR A 30 -19.93 -13.67 6.66
C THR A 30 -18.57 -13.69 5.96
N LEU A 31 -18.45 -14.36 4.81
CA LEU A 31 -17.25 -14.33 3.98
C LEU A 31 -16.87 -12.93 3.51
N VAL A 32 -17.82 -12.22 2.90
CA VAL A 32 -17.60 -10.86 2.41
C VAL A 32 -17.24 -9.95 3.58
N GLN A 33 -17.94 -10.10 4.72
CA GLN A 33 -17.64 -9.33 5.92
C GLN A 33 -16.22 -9.61 6.45
N SER A 34 -15.77 -10.87 6.47
CA SER A 34 -14.41 -11.21 6.91
C SER A 34 -13.34 -10.52 6.06
N GLN A 35 -13.54 -10.46 4.74
CA GLN A 35 -12.63 -9.77 3.85
C GLN A 35 -12.63 -8.25 4.09
N LEU A 36 -13.80 -7.64 4.32
CA LEU A 36 -13.91 -6.21 4.63
C LEU A 36 -13.27 -5.84 5.98
N ILE A 37 -13.44 -6.68 7.01
CA ILE A 37 -12.74 -6.51 8.29
C ILE A 37 -11.23 -6.61 8.07
N GLY A 38 -10.79 -7.56 7.24
CA GLY A 38 -9.40 -7.66 6.81
C GLY A 38 -8.89 -6.38 6.15
N VAL A 39 -9.67 -5.77 5.25
CA VAL A 39 -9.34 -4.48 4.60
C VAL A 39 -9.17 -3.36 5.62
N LEU A 40 -10.05 -3.27 6.62
CA LEU A 40 -9.98 -2.27 7.68
C LEU A 40 -8.70 -2.43 8.52
N ILE A 41 -8.43 -3.65 8.98
CA ILE A 41 -7.24 -3.96 9.79
C ILE A 41 -5.97 -3.75 8.97
N GLY A 42 -5.97 -4.16 7.70
CA GLY A 42 -4.86 -3.95 6.77
C GLY A 42 -4.53 -2.47 6.58
N ALA A 43 -5.53 -1.62 6.33
CA ALA A 43 -5.34 -0.18 6.21
C ALA A 43 -4.67 0.39 7.47
N TRP A 44 -5.23 0.08 8.64
CA TRP A 44 -4.74 0.58 9.92
C TRP A 44 -3.32 0.11 10.24
N MET A 45 -3.04 -1.19 10.11
CA MET A 45 -1.73 -1.76 10.38
C MET A 45 -0.67 -1.28 9.40
N SER A 46 -1.02 -1.15 8.10
CA SER A 46 -0.07 -0.77 7.06
C SER A 46 0.58 0.59 7.31
N GLY A 47 -0.17 1.57 7.82
CA GLY A 47 0.38 2.88 8.18
C GLY A 47 1.46 2.77 9.26
N ILE A 48 1.13 2.10 10.38
CA ILE A 48 2.05 1.92 11.51
C ILE A 48 3.31 1.15 11.08
N LEU A 49 3.12 0.05 10.33
CA LEU A 49 4.23 -0.78 9.88
C LEU A 49 5.09 -0.03 8.86
N SER A 50 4.49 0.70 7.92
CA SER A 50 5.19 1.46 6.87
C SER A 50 6.07 2.56 7.47
N ASP A 51 5.60 3.22 8.54
CA ASP A 51 6.37 4.22 9.26
C ASP A 51 7.52 3.62 10.06
N ARG A 52 7.33 2.44 10.65
CA ARG A 52 8.37 1.78 11.46
C ARG A 52 9.43 1.07 10.64
N PHE A 53 9.03 0.28 9.64
CA PHE A 53 9.91 -0.62 8.90
C PHE A 53 10.32 -0.10 7.52
N GLY A 54 9.66 0.96 7.04
CA GLY A 54 9.83 1.47 5.68
C GLY A 54 8.72 0.97 4.76
N ARG A 55 8.57 1.61 3.61
CA ARG A 55 7.43 1.40 2.72
C ARG A 55 7.66 0.16 1.86
N LYS A 56 8.88 0.00 1.31
CA LYS A 56 9.23 -1.14 0.45
C LYS A 56 9.05 -2.52 1.13
N PRO A 57 9.56 -2.79 2.35
CA PRO A 57 9.40 -4.10 2.97
C PRO A 57 7.94 -4.40 3.32
N VAL A 58 7.17 -3.39 3.74
CA VAL A 58 5.74 -3.54 4.04
C VAL A 58 4.93 -3.82 2.78
N LEU A 59 5.29 -3.19 1.66
CA LEU A 59 4.69 -3.47 0.36
C LEU A 59 4.96 -4.91 -0.09
N ILE A 60 6.20 -5.39 -0.02
CA ILE A 60 6.56 -6.78 -0.36
C ILE A 60 5.79 -7.76 0.54
N GLY A 61 5.81 -7.52 1.86
CA GLY A 61 5.13 -8.39 2.83
C GLY A 61 3.63 -8.48 2.57
N SER A 62 2.97 -7.35 2.31
CA SER A 62 1.54 -7.31 2.01
C SER A 62 1.18 -7.98 0.68
N MET A 63 1.99 -7.81 -0.36
CA MET A 63 1.83 -8.52 -1.64
C MET A 63 2.00 -10.04 -1.48
N LEU A 64 2.96 -10.50 -0.67
CA LEU A 64 3.14 -11.92 -0.36
C LEU A 64 1.95 -12.48 0.39
N ILE A 65 1.47 -11.80 1.43
CA ILE A 65 0.29 -12.21 2.19
C ILE A 65 -0.92 -12.30 1.25
N MET A 66 -1.14 -11.29 0.40
CA MET A 66 -2.25 -11.27 -0.55
C MET A 66 -2.16 -12.41 -1.57
N GLY A 67 -1.00 -12.58 -2.21
CA GLY A 67 -0.80 -13.56 -3.26
C GLY A 67 -0.85 -15.01 -2.74
N LEU A 68 -0.13 -15.31 -1.67
CA LEU A 68 -0.09 -16.65 -1.08
C LEU A 68 -1.44 -17.05 -0.48
N SER A 69 -2.10 -16.14 0.25
CA SER A 69 -3.42 -16.42 0.82
C SER A 69 -4.48 -16.58 -0.27
N GLY A 70 -4.38 -15.82 -1.36
CA GLY A 70 -5.26 -15.98 -2.52
C GLY A 70 -5.10 -17.35 -3.18
N LEU A 71 -3.86 -17.75 -3.51
CA LEU A 71 -3.59 -19.09 -4.04
C LEU A 71 -4.09 -20.19 -3.09
N ALA A 72 -3.81 -20.09 -1.80
CA ALA A 72 -4.33 -21.04 -0.82
C ALA A 72 -5.87 -21.06 -0.78
N SER A 73 -6.52 -19.90 -0.94
CA SER A 73 -7.99 -19.83 -0.96
C SER A 73 -8.60 -20.54 -2.17
N SER A 74 -7.87 -20.59 -3.30
CA SER A 74 -8.34 -21.25 -4.51
C SER A 74 -8.37 -22.78 -4.41
N VAL A 75 -7.53 -23.37 -3.56
CA VAL A 75 -7.45 -24.82 -3.32
C VAL A 75 -8.22 -25.27 -2.07
N SER A 76 -8.63 -24.33 -1.22
CA SER A 76 -9.37 -24.63 0.01
C SER A 76 -10.75 -25.21 -0.32
N SER A 77 -11.04 -26.38 0.23
CA SER A 77 -12.37 -27.01 0.21
C SER A 77 -13.13 -26.82 1.54
N ASP A 78 -12.42 -26.42 2.61
CA ASP A 78 -13.01 -26.15 3.92
C ASP A 78 -13.49 -24.68 4.02
N PRO A 79 -14.75 -24.43 4.43
CA PRO A 79 -15.30 -23.08 4.50
C PRO A 79 -14.58 -22.20 5.52
N TYR A 80 -14.21 -22.73 6.69
CA TYR A 80 -13.53 -21.93 7.73
C TYR A 80 -12.14 -21.50 7.29
N SER A 81 -11.38 -22.40 6.68
CA SER A 81 -10.08 -22.12 6.09
C SER A 81 -10.20 -21.06 4.99
N PHE A 82 -11.23 -21.17 4.14
CA PHE A 82 -11.52 -20.18 3.12
C PHE A 82 -11.81 -18.78 3.72
N TRP A 83 -12.52 -18.71 4.84
CA TRP A 83 -12.79 -17.44 5.54
C TRP A 83 -11.51 -16.77 6.03
N VAL A 84 -10.66 -17.52 6.74
CA VAL A 84 -9.39 -17.00 7.26
C VAL A 84 -8.50 -16.51 6.12
N LEU A 85 -8.44 -17.28 5.03
CA LEU A 85 -7.65 -16.90 3.86
C LEU A 85 -8.20 -15.64 3.17
N ARG A 86 -9.52 -15.48 3.06
CA ARG A 86 -10.12 -14.26 2.50
C ARG A 86 -9.95 -13.04 3.39
N PHE A 87 -9.97 -13.21 4.70
CA PHE A 87 -9.57 -12.18 5.64
C PHE A 87 -8.12 -11.71 5.38
N LEU A 88 -7.18 -12.65 5.26
CA LEU A 88 -5.77 -12.34 4.98
C LEU A 88 -5.56 -11.67 3.60
N VAL A 89 -6.32 -12.10 2.58
CA VAL A 89 -6.35 -11.42 1.27
C VAL A 89 -6.81 -9.97 1.44
N GLY A 90 -7.84 -9.71 2.24
CA GLY A 90 -8.31 -8.35 2.55
C GLY A 90 -7.24 -7.49 3.21
N VAL A 91 -6.54 -8.04 4.21
CA VAL A 91 -5.41 -7.38 4.90
C VAL A 91 -4.32 -7.00 3.90
N GLY A 92 -3.90 -7.96 3.06
CA GLY A 92 -2.84 -7.75 2.07
C GLY A 92 -3.25 -6.74 0.99
N CYS A 93 -4.49 -6.79 0.49
CA CYS A 93 -5.01 -5.89 -0.54
C CYS A 93 -4.98 -4.42 -0.08
N SER A 94 -5.57 -4.15 1.07
CA SER A 94 -5.62 -2.79 1.62
C SER A 94 -4.24 -2.23 1.97
N SER A 95 -3.38 -3.07 2.55
CA SER A 95 -2.00 -2.71 2.88
C SER A 95 -1.17 -2.39 1.63
N THR A 96 -1.34 -3.18 0.57
CA THR A 96 -0.66 -2.99 -0.71
C THR A 96 -1.09 -1.68 -1.35
N PHE A 97 -2.41 -1.41 -1.42
CA PHE A 97 -2.94 -0.17 -1.97
C PHE A 97 -2.46 1.06 -1.21
N THR A 98 -2.65 1.08 0.11
CA THR A 98 -2.28 2.21 0.98
C THR A 98 -0.78 2.50 0.91
N THR A 99 0.06 1.46 0.99
CA THR A 99 1.52 1.64 0.95
C THR A 99 1.99 2.10 -0.43
N SER A 100 1.44 1.54 -1.51
CA SER A 100 1.76 1.97 -2.88
C SER A 100 1.40 3.42 -3.13
N PHE A 101 0.21 3.84 -2.67
CA PHE A 101 -0.25 5.21 -2.78
C PHE A 101 0.69 6.17 -2.05
N VAL A 102 1.02 5.88 -0.79
CA VAL A 102 1.94 6.69 0.04
C VAL A 102 3.30 6.83 -0.64
N VAL A 103 3.88 5.74 -1.12
CA VAL A 103 5.16 5.75 -1.85
C VAL A 103 5.08 6.68 -3.05
N GLY A 104 4.07 6.50 -3.91
CA GLY A 104 3.90 7.31 -5.12
C GLY A 104 3.82 8.81 -4.84
N VAL A 105 3.06 9.21 -3.82
CA VAL A 105 2.92 10.63 -3.44
C VAL A 105 4.09 11.18 -2.62
N GLU A 106 4.98 10.33 -2.09
CA GLU A 106 6.21 10.74 -1.42
C GLU A 106 7.34 11.07 -2.40
N PHE A 107 7.33 10.45 -3.58
CA PHE A 107 8.28 10.76 -4.67
C PHE A 107 8.00 12.06 -5.39
N ILE A 108 6.76 12.55 -5.29
CA ILE A 108 6.31 13.70 -6.06
C ILE A 108 6.26 14.94 -5.17
N GLY A 109 6.79 16.04 -5.68
CA GLY A 109 6.83 17.31 -4.96
C GLY A 109 5.43 17.83 -4.60
N PRO A 110 5.31 18.75 -3.63
CA PRO A 110 4.02 19.23 -3.12
C PRO A 110 3.08 19.76 -4.21
N GLN A 111 3.64 20.45 -5.20
CA GLN A 111 2.90 21.10 -6.29
C GLN A 111 2.20 20.12 -7.24
N ALA A 112 2.80 18.94 -7.47
CA ALA A 112 2.28 17.95 -8.42
C ALA A 112 1.61 16.75 -7.72
N ARG A 113 1.48 16.79 -6.39
CA ARG A 113 1.00 15.66 -5.58
C ARG A 113 -0.45 15.27 -5.88
N ILE A 114 -1.31 16.24 -6.19
CA ILE A 114 -2.71 15.99 -6.55
C ILE A 114 -2.77 15.26 -7.90
N HIS A 115 -2.01 15.74 -8.90
CA HIS A 115 -1.94 15.10 -10.21
C HIS A 115 -1.38 13.67 -10.12
N ALA A 116 -0.38 13.45 -9.26
CA ALA A 116 0.12 12.11 -8.96
C ALA A 116 -0.97 11.17 -8.45
N GLY A 117 -1.75 11.63 -7.47
CA GLY A 117 -2.86 10.86 -6.92
C GLY A 117 -3.87 10.48 -8.00
N ILE A 118 -4.22 11.42 -8.88
CA ILE A 118 -5.14 11.17 -10.00
C ILE A 118 -4.58 10.10 -10.95
N VAL A 119 -3.27 10.15 -11.28
CA VAL A 119 -2.64 9.14 -12.14
C VAL A 119 -2.65 7.75 -11.49
N ILE A 120 -2.42 7.67 -10.18
CA ILE A 120 -2.51 6.41 -9.43
C ILE A 120 -3.93 5.84 -9.48
N GLU A 121 -4.97 6.69 -9.33
CA GLU A 121 -6.37 6.27 -9.45
C GLU A 121 -6.72 5.80 -10.87
N TYR A 122 -6.18 6.43 -11.92
CA TYR A 122 -6.36 5.93 -13.29
C TYR A 122 -5.71 4.55 -13.48
N ALA A 123 -4.54 4.32 -12.91
CA ALA A 123 -3.89 3.00 -12.93
C ALA A 123 -4.75 1.95 -12.19
N TYR A 124 -5.36 2.33 -11.07
CA TYR A 124 -6.28 1.47 -10.33
C TYR A 124 -7.53 1.13 -11.17
N ALA A 125 -8.17 2.13 -11.79
CA ALA A 125 -9.32 1.94 -12.68
C ALA A 125 -8.98 1.01 -13.87
N PHE A 126 -7.80 1.20 -14.47
CA PHE A 126 -7.33 0.31 -15.53
C PHE A 126 -7.14 -1.14 -15.03
N GLY A 127 -6.61 -1.32 -13.82
CA GLY A 127 -6.50 -2.63 -13.18
C GLY A 127 -7.85 -3.31 -12.98
N LEU A 128 -8.90 -2.57 -12.62
CA LEU A 128 -10.27 -3.09 -12.52
C LEU A 128 -10.83 -3.52 -13.89
N ILE A 129 -10.59 -2.74 -14.95
CA ILE A 129 -11.01 -3.11 -16.31
C ILE A 129 -10.29 -4.39 -16.76
N LEU A 130 -8.98 -4.49 -16.50
CA LEU A 130 -8.21 -5.70 -16.78
C LEU A 130 -8.76 -6.91 -16.02
N LEU A 131 -9.09 -6.74 -14.73
CA LEU A 131 -9.68 -7.79 -13.90
C LEU A 131 -11.02 -8.28 -14.48
N VAL A 132 -11.89 -7.37 -14.93
CA VAL A 132 -13.15 -7.72 -15.59
C VAL A 132 -12.88 -8.51 -16.88
N GLY A 133 -11.90 -8.09 -17.68
CA GLY A 133 -11.49 -8.81 -18.88
C GLY A 133 -11.01 -10.24 -18.57
N ILE A 134 -10.22 -10.42 -17.52
CA ILE A 134 -9.77 -11.75 -17.06
C ILE A 134 -10.96 -12.58 -16.57
N ALA A 135 -11.90 -11.99 -15.82
CA ALA A 135 -13.10 -12.68 -15.34
C ALA A 135 -14.02 -13.14 -16.49
N TYR A 136 -14.11 -12.37 -17.56
CA TYR A 136 -14.87 -12.74 -18.76
C TYR A 136 -14.30 -14.00 -19.45
N LEU A 137 -12.96 -14.12 -19.47
CA LEU A 137 -12.24 -15.27 -20.04
C LEU A 137 -12.24 -16.49 -19.09
N LEU A 138 -12.04 -16.26 -17.79
CA LEU A 138 -11.95 -17.27 -16.74
C LEU A 138 -13.23 -17.30 -15.91
N ARG A 139 -14.23 -18.01 -16.41
CA ARG A 139 -15.57 -18.11 -15.78
C ARG A 139 -15.66 -19.12 -14.63
N TYR A 140 -14.54 -19.69 -14.21
CA TYR A 140 -14.42 -20.54 -13.02
C TYR A 140 -13.74 -19.75 -11.91
N TRP A 141 -14.41 -19.62 -10.76
CA TRP A 141 -13.94 -18.78 -9.66
C TRP A 141 -12.53 -19.15 -9.16
N ARG A 142 -12.17 -20.45 -9.13
CA ARG A 142 -10.84 -20.93 -8.72
C ARG A 142 -9.74 -20.45 -9.67
N TRP A 143 -9.94 -20.64 -10.97
CA TRP A 143 -8.98 -20.22 -12.00
C TRP A 143 -8.83 -18.70 -12.03
N LEU A 144 -9.93 -17.96 -11.89
CA LEU A 144 -9.90 -16.51 -11.75
C LEU A 144 -9.07 -16.09 -10.54
N ASN A 145 -9.29 -16.73 -9.38
CA ASN A 145 -8.55 -16.41 -8.16
C ASN A 145 -7.05 -16.70 -8.31
N ILE A 146 -6.69 -17.85 -8.90
CA ILE A 146 -5.29 -18.20 -9.21
C ILE A 146 -4.66 -17.16 -10.13
N ALA A 147 -5.34 -16.77 -11.20
CA ALA A 147 -4.81 -15.79 -12.15
C ALA A 147 -4.53 -14.43 -11.48
N VAL A 148 -5.44 -13.95 -10.65
CA VAL A 148 -5.28 -12.68 -9.92
C VAL A 148 -4.16 -12.77 -8.88
N SER A 149 -4.09 -13.87 -8.13
CA SER A 149 -3.02 -14.08 -7.15
C SER A 149 -1.65 -14.23 -7.81
N ALA A 150 -1.57 -14.91 -8.95
CA ALA A 150 -0.34 -15.03 -9.73
C ALA A 150 0.12 -13.65 -10.25
N LEU A 151 -0.80 -12.82 -10.75
CA LEU A 151 -0.49 -11.45 -11.18
C LEU A 151 0.05 -10.60 -10.01
N SER A 152 -0.53 -10.72 -8.83
CA SER A 152 -0.02 -10.07 -7.62
C SER A 152 1.40 -10.52 -7.28
N LEU A 153 1.69 -11.81 -7.29
CA LEU A 153 3.02 -12.33 -6.98
C LEU A 153 4.04 -11.95 -8.06
N PHE A 154 3.64 -11.97 -9.33
CA PHE A 154 4.47 -11.50 -10.44
C PHE A 154 4.85 -10.03 -10.27
N SER A 155 3.95 -9.20 -9.74
CA SER A 155 4.22 -7.78 -9.48
C SER A 155 5.35 -7.56 -8.47
N ILE A 156 5.65 -8.54 -7.61
CA ILE A 156 6.80 -8.49 -6.68
C ILE A 156 8.12 -8.47 -7.47
N LEU A 157 8.20 -9.08 -8.65
CA LEU A 157 9.39 -9.01 -9.49
C LEU A 157 9.68 -7.58 -9.96
N LEU A 158 8.66 -6.71 -10.00
CA LEU A 158 8.83 -5.29 -10.33
C LEU A 158 9.33 -4.46 -9.12
N ILE A 159 9.44 -5.04 -7.93
CA ILE A 159 9.88 -4.33 -6.72
C ILE A 159 11.33 -3.82 -6.80
N TRP A 160 12.14 -4.39 -7.69
CA TRP A 160 13.51 -3.93 -7.93
C TRP A 160 13.56 -2.52 -8.53
N LEU A 161 12.51 -2.09 -9.23
CA LEU A 161 12.37 -0.73 -9.73
C LEU A 161 11.98 0.25 -8.61
N LEU A 162 11.36 -0.25 -7.53
CA LEU A 162 10.92 0.57 -6.43
C LEU A 162 12.10 0.92 -5.52
N VAL A 163 12.37 2.22 -5.39
CA VAL A 163 13.32 2.75 -4.42
C VAL A 163 12.59 3.11 -3.12
N GLU A 164 13.28 3.06 -1.99
CA GLU A 164 12.70 3.41 -0.69
C GLU A 164 12.37 4.90 -0.61
N SER A 165 11.40 5.26 0.22
CA SER A 165 10.99 6.66 0.39
C SER A 165 12.14 7.54 0.90
N PRO A 166 12.52 8.62 0.19
CA PRO A 166 13.57 9.53 0.65
C PRO A 166 13.19 10.21 1.97
N ARG A 167 11.90 10.49 2.21
CA ARG A 167 11.44 11.08 3.47
C ARG A 167 11.64 10.13 4.66
N TRP A 168 11.36 8.84 4.46
CA TRP A 168 11.59 7.83 5.48
C TRP A 168 13.09 7.61 5.73
N LEU A 169 13.94 7.64 4.69
CA LEU A 169 15.39 7.55 4.87
C LEU A 169 15.93 8.71 5.72
N ILE A 170 15.46 9.94 5.48
CA ILE A 170 15.84 11.12 6.27
C ILE A 170 15.37 10.99 7.72
N SER A 171 14.12 10.55 7.95
CA SER A 171 13.59 10.40 9.33
C SER A 171 14.30 9.30 10.13
N ARG A 172 14.91 8.33 9.45
CA ARG A 172 15.72 7.26 10.06
C ARG A 172 17.21 7.59 10.14
N GLY A 173 17.63 8.81 9.78
CA GLY A 173 19.04 9.23 9.82
C GLY A 173 19.93 8.60 8.74
N ARG A 174 19.35 7.94 7.73
CA ARG A 174 20.07 7.35 6.59
C ARG A 174 20.33 8.40 5.51
N LEU A 175 21.06 9.44 5.88
CA LEU A 175 21.23 10.66 5.08
C LEU A 175 21.98 10.40 3.76
N ALA A 176 23.04 9.59 3.78
CA ALA A 176 23.83 9.29 2.59
C ALA A 176 23.00 8.57 1.49
N GLU A 177 22.11 7.66 1.88
CA GLU A 177 21.23 6.98 0.95
C GLU A 177 20.15 7.90 0.39
N ALA A 178 19.57 8.75 1.26
CA ALA A 178 18.61 9.76 0.84
C ALA A 178 19.23 10.75 -0.15
N GLU A 179 20.46 11.21 0.12
CA GLU A 179 21.20 12.13 -0.74
C GLU A 179 21.49 11.51 -2.11
N ALA A 180 21.99 10.26 -2.14
CA ALA A 180 22.24 9.55 -3.39
C ALA A 180 20.96 9.42 -4.23
N LEU A 181 19.82 9.14 -3.59
CA LEU A 181 18.52 9.05 -4.24
C LEU A 181 18.07 10.41 -4.81
N ILE A 182 18.19 11.47 -4.02
CA ILE A 182 17.80 12.84 -4.39
C ILE A 182 18.68 13.35 -5.54
N ARG A 183 20.00 13.12 -5.49
CA ARG A 183 20.92 13.47 -6.58
C ARG A 183 20.60 12.71 -7.87
N LYS A 184 20.25 11.42 -7.78
CA LYS A 184 19.80 10.64 -8.94
C LYS A 184 18.50 11.21 -9.53
N ALA A 185 17.53 11.54 -8.69
CA ALA A 185 16.27 12.15 -9.13
C ALA A 185 16.49 13.53 -9.76
N ALA A 186 17.34 14.37 -9.18
CA ALA A 186 17.68 15.69 -9.70
C ALA A 186 18.37 15.61 -11.08
N LYS A 187 19.29 14.66 -11.28
CA LYS A 187 19.91 14.40 -12.58
C LYS A 187 18.88 14.01 -13.65
N VAL A 188 17.88 13.20 -13.30
CA VAL A 188 16.79 12.81 -14.22
C VAL A 188 15.89 14.01 -14.54
N ASN A 189 15.65 14.87 -13.56
CA ASN A 189 14.81 16.07 -13.71
C ASN A 189 15.56 17.27 -14.31
N GLY A 190 16.86 17.15 -14.59
CA GLY A 190 17.68 18.26 -15.09
C GLY A 190 17.88 19.39 -14.09
N VAL A 191 17.77 19.11 -12.78
CA VAL A 191 17.96 20.09 -11.71
C VAL A 191 19.36 19.93 -11.12
N GLU A 192 20.13 21.01 -11.06
CA GLU A 192 21.41 21.03 -10.37
C GLU A 192 21.18 21.25 -8.86
N LEU A 193 21.75 20.35 -8.05
CA LEU A 193 21.73 20.48 -6.60
C LEU A 193 23.06 21.04 -6.10
N PRO A 194 23.06 21.83 -5.01
CA PRO A 194 24.29 22.25 -4.35
C PRO A 194 25.19 21.05 -4.04
N THR A 195 26.50 21.26 -4.11
CA THR A 195 27.47 20.20 -3.78
C THR A 195 27.44 19.89 -2.28
N ASP A 196 27.14 20.91 -1.46
CA ASP A 196 27.00 20.92 0.00
C ASP A 196 25.56 20.68 0.47
N LEU A 197 24.83 19.76 -0.16
CA LEU A 197 23.47 19.43 0.26
C LEU A 197 23.46 18.75 1.64
N GLU A 198 23.26 19.53 2.71
CA GLU A 198 23.07 19.01 4.06
C GLU A 198 21.61 18.58 4.29
N LEU A 199 21.35 17.27 4.26
CA LEU A 199 20.08 16.72 4.74
C LEU A 199 20.11 16.63 6.27
N ARG A 200 19.09 17.15 6.95
CA ARG A 200 18.96 17.05 8.42
C ARG A 200 17.71 16.26 8.81
N PRO A 201 17.81 15.39 9.83
CA PRO A 201 16.65 14.69 10.37
C PRO A 201 15.73 15.67 11.13
N PRO A 202 14.41 15.40 11.19
CA PRO A 202 13.46 16.27 11.87
C PRO A 202 13.75 16.55 13.35
N SER A 203 14.45 15.65 14.05
CA SER A 203 14.80 15.78 15.47
C SER A 203 15.80 16.91 15.76
N GLU A 204 16.56 17.35 14.75
CA GLU A 204 17.59 18.39 14.89
C GLU A 204 17.02 19.82 14.71
N ASN A 205 15.78 19.95 14.23
CA ASN A 205 15.13 21.24 14.02
C ASN A 205 14.65 21.92 15.31
N VAL A 206 14.57 21.19 16.43
CA VAL A 206 14.07 21.71 17.71
C VAL A 206 15.18 22.35 18.56
N SER A 207 16.46 22.04 18.32
CA SER A 207 17.57 22.53 19.15
C SER A 207 18.16 23.88 18.71
N LYS A 208 17.60 24.53 17.68
CA LYS A 208 18.07 25.83 17.17
C LYS A 208 16.91 26.81 16.94
N THR A 209 16.01 26.98 17.89
CA THR A 209 15.39 28.29 18.10
C THR A 209 16.44 29.18 18.80
N PRO A 210 16.78 30.37 18.27
CA PRO A 210 17.76 31.22 18.92
C PRO A 210 17.11 31.91 20.13
N ASP A 211 17.28 31.32 21.31
CA ASP A 211 17.20 32.03 22.58
C ASP A 211 18.46 32.91 22.71
N SER A 212 18.58 33.92 21.86
CA SER A 212 19.61 34.95 21.98
C SER A 212 19.21 36.22 21.21
N GLU A 213 18.06 36.80 21.54
CA GLU A 213 17.85 38.24 21.38
C GLU A 213 18.17 38.92 22.72
N SER A 214 19.45 39.28 22.84
CA SER A 214 19.99 40.44 23.56
C SER A 214 19.41 40.77 24.94
N ALA A 215 19.97 40.13 25.97
CA ALA A 215 20.31 40.84 27.21
C ALA A 215 21.67 41.51 27.00
N ASP A 216 21.70 42.70 26.41
CA ASP A 216 22.80 43.67 26.60
C ASP A 216 22.41 45.04 26.01
N ASP A 217 21.79 45.88 26.83
CA ASP A 217 22.02 47.33 26.78
C ASP A 217 22.01 47.83 28.22
N SER A 218 23.12 47.57 28.90
CA SER A 218 23.43 48.06 30.23
C SER A 218 23.53 49.58 30.24
N ASP A 219 22.94 50.19 31.26
CA ASP A 219 23.47 51.34 31.99
C ASP A 219 24.43 52.27 31.21
N ARG A 220 23.89 53.36 30.67
CA ARG A 220 24.68 54.57 30.40
C ARG A 220 23.97 55.83 30.91
N SER A 221 24.17 56.08 32.19
CA SER A 221 24.39 57.41 32.81
C SER A 221 23.32 58.51 32.64
N SER A 222 22.55 58.77 33.70
CA SER A 222 22.33 60.14 34.22
C SER A 222 23.63 60.60 34.93
N PRO A 223 24.01 61.90 34.96
CA PRO A 223 23.21 63.02 35.51
C PRO A 223 23.40 64.40 34.84
N THR A 224 22.37 65.25 34.85
CA THR A 224 22.27 66.58 35.51
C THR A 224 21.04 67.30 34.98
#